data_AF-T1BAE2-F1
#
_entry.id   AF-T1BAE2-F1
#
_cell.length_a   1.000
_cell.length_b   1.000
_cell.length_c   1.000
_cell.angle_alpha   90.00
_cell.angle_beta   90.00
_cell.angle_gamma   90.00
#
_symmetry.space_group_name_H-M   'P 1'
#
loop_
_entity.id
_entity.type
_entity.pdbx_description
1 polymer ?
#
loop_
_entity_poly.entity_id
_entity_poly.type
_entity_poly.pdbx_seq_one_letter_code
_entity_poly.pdbx_strand_id
1 'polypeptide(L)' 'MLEPGFVVTMEPGLYFIDPLLAATRADRRGRLIRWSRVESLRPYGGIRIEDDLAVTTTGCENLTREAFSAERST' A
#
# COMPACT_ATOMS: atom_id res chain seq x y z
N MET A 1 3.36 15.13 -15.22
CA MET A 1 1.91 15.07 -14.92
C MET A 1 1.38 13.79 -15.54
N LEU A 2 0.35 13.15 -14.99
CA LEU A 2 -0.27 11.98 -15.65
C LEU A 2 -1.18 12.47 -16.77
N GLU A 3 -1.19 11.75 -17.90
CA GLU A 3 -1.92 12.13 -19.12
C GLU A 3 -2.90 11.03 -19.53
N PRO A 4 -4.02 11.38 -20.20
CA PRO A 4 -4.96 10.39 -20.73
C PRO A 4 -4.25 9.36 -21.63
N GLY A 5 -4.56 8.08 -21.41
CA GLY A 5 -3.91 6.95 -22.11
C GLY A 5 -2.74 6.33 -21.36
N PHE A 6 -2.28 6.91 -20.23
CA PHE A 6 -1.36 6.23 -19.33
C PHE A 6 -2.09 5.14 -18.52
N VAL A 7 -1.36 4.09 -18.18
CA VAL A 7 -1.78 3.10 -17.17
C VAL A 7 -0.71 3.06 -16.10
N VAL A 8 -1.12 3.15 -14.83
CA VAL A 8 -0.20 3.21 -13.68
C VAL A 8 -0.67 2.28 -12.57
N THR A 9 0.27 1.79 -11.76
CA THR A 9 -0.04 1.05 -10.54
C THR A 9 -0.27 2.01 -9.38
N MET A 10 -1.24 1.69 -8.53
CA MET A 10 -1.48 2.36 -7.27
C MET A 10 -1.27 1.34 -6.14
N GLU A 11 -0.18 1.48 -5.39
CA GLU A 11 0.35 0.36 -4.59
C GLU A 11 0.82 0.72 -3.15
N PRO A 12 -0.02 1.30 -2.28
CA PRO A 12 0.35 1.65 -0.92
C PRO A 12 0.77 0.42 -0.13
N GLY A 13 1.91 0.55 0.55
CA GLY A 13 2.49 -0.49 1.37
C GLY A 13 2.69 -0.05 2.82
N LEU A 14 2.49 -0.99 3.74
CA LEU A 14 2.85 -0.86 5.14
C LEU A 14 3.59 -2.12 5.57
N TYR A 15 4.80 -1.98 6.10
CA TYR A 15 5.67 -3.11 6.40
C TYR A 15 6.35 -2.97 7.75
N PHE A 16 6.58 -4.10 8.41
CA PHE A 16 7.39 -4.23 9.63
C PHE A 16 8.76 -4.81 9.27
N ILE A 17 9.63 -3.99 8.68
CA ILE A 17 10.94 -4.41 8.18
C ILE A 17 11.99 -4.29 9.28
N ASP A 18 12.57 -5.42 9.68
CA ASP A 18 13.45 -5.52 10.86
C ASP A 18 14.63 -4.54 10.86
N PRO A 19 15.45 -4.42 9.79
CA PRO A 19 16.53 -3.42 9.75
C PRO A 19 16.04 -1.98 9.93
N LEU A 20 14.88 -1.62 9.34
CA LEU A 20 14.33 -0.27 9.42
C LEU A 20 13.75 0.03 10.81
N LEU A 21 13.09 -0.96 11.41
CA LEU A 21 12.59 -0.86 12.78
C LEU A 21 13.75 -0.74 13.78
N ALA A 22 14.81 -1.52 13.62
CA ALA A 22 15.99 -1.44 14.46
C ALA A 22 16.67 -0.06 14.38
N ALA A 23 16.87 0.46 13.17
CA ALA A 23 17.42 1.81 12.96
C ALA A 23 16.53 2.89 13.60
N THR A 24 15.21 2.79 13.42
CA THR A 24 14.25 3.75 14.00
C THR A 24 14.19 3.67 15.52
N ARG A 25 14.35 2.47 16.11
CA ARG A 25 14.37 2.27 17.56
C ARG A 25 15.60 2.85 18.22
N ALA A 26 16.73 2.87 17.51
CA ALA A 26 18.00 3.40 17.99
C ALA A 26 18.06 4.94 17.98
N ASP A 27 17.17 5.62 17.27
CA ASP A 27 17.13 7.09 17.19
C ASP A 27 15.97 7.74 17.98
N ARG A 28 15.88 9.07 17.94
CA ARG A 28 14.87 9.85 18.69
C ARG A 28 13.42 9.52 18.30
N ARG A 29 13.17 9.10 17.06
CA ARG A 29 11.84 8.71 16.54
C ARG A 29 11.29 7.50 17.27
N GLY A 30 12.16 6.61 17.78
CA GLY A 30 11.74 5.43 18.54
C GLY A 30 10.88 5.76 19.77
N ARG A 31 10.99 6.96 20.34
CA ARG A 31 10.15 7.42 21.47
C ARG A 31 8.71 7.75 21.06
N LEU A 32 8.44 7.92 19.76
CA LEU A 32 7.13 8.26 19.21
C LEU A 32 6.32 7.02 18.79
N ILE A 33 6.92 5.83 18.87
CA ILE A 33 6.34 4.59 18.34
C ILE A 33 5.80 3.72 19.48
N ARG A 34 4.57 3.22 19.33
CA ARG A 34 4.01 2.20 20.23
C ARG A 34 4.57 0.82 19.88
N TRP A 35 5.74 0.49 20.44
CA TRP A 35 6.43 -0.77 20.15
C TRP A 35 5.61 -2.02 20.47
N SER A 36 4.77 -2.01 21.50
CA SER A 36 3.87 -3.14 21.78
C SER A 36 2.93 -3.46 20.61
N ARG A 37 2.43 -2.44 19.90
CA ARG A 37 1.64 -2.62 18.68
C ARG A 37 2.48 -3.13 17.51
N VAL A 38 3.69 -2.60 17.35
CA VAL A 38 4.63 -3.07 16.32
C VAL A 38 4.92 -4.56 16.51
N GLU A 39 5.33 -4.99 17.70
CA GLU A 39 5.64 -6.41 17.94
C GLU A 39 4.42 -7.31 17.74
N SER A 40 3.19 -6.84 18.04
CA SER A 40 1.97 -7.63 17.82
C SER A 40 1.63 -7.82 16.33
N LEU A 41 2.06 -6.89 15.46
CA LEU A 41 1.75 -6.90 14.03
C LEU A 41 2.92 -7.38 13.17
N ARG A 42 4.14 -7.33 13.68
CA ARG A 42 5.37 -7.76 13.01
C ARG A 42 5.32 -9.20 12.47
N PRO A 43 4.69 -10.19 13.13
CA PRO A 43 4.59 -11.55 12.59
C PRO A 43 3.83 -11.66 11.25
N TYR A 44 3.01 -10.66 10.90
CA TYR A 44 2.30 -10.61 9.62
C TYR A 44 3.15 -10.03 8.48
N GLY A 45 4.37 -9.56 8.77
CA GLY A 45 5.31 -9.00 7.80
C GLY A 45 4.89 -7.61 7.32
N GLY A 46 3.91 -7.54 6.41
CA GLY A 46 3.43 -6.29 5.83
C GLY A 46 2.31 -6.52 4.83
N ILE A 47 1.73 -5.43 4.36
CA ILE A 47 0.60 -5.40 3.44
C ILE A 47 0.94 -4.45 2.30
N ARG A 48 0.62 -4.86 1.07
CA ARG A 48 0.52 -3.98 -0.10
C ARG A 48 -0.80 -4.28 -0.79
N ILE A 49 -1.49 -3.24 -1.21
CA ILE A 49 -2.68 -3.34 -2.04
C ILE A 49 -2.36 -2.62 -3.33
N GLU A 50 -2.49 -3.31 -4.46
CA GLU A 50 -2.08 -2.81 -5.77
C GLU A 50 -3.25 -2.89 -6.75
N ASP A 51 -3.53 -1.79 -7.44
CA ASP A 51 -4.52 -1.70 -8.52
C ASP A 51 -3.89 -1.06 -9.76
N ASP A 52 -4.38 -1.43 -10.94
CA ASP A 52 -4.08 -0.81 -12.22
C ASP A 52 -5.10 0.29 -12.55
N LEU A 53 -4.61 1.52 -12.73
CA LEU A 53 -5.43 2.70 -13.02
C LEU A 53 -5.14 3.20 -14.45
N ALA A 54 -6.14 3.16 -15.31
CA ALA A 54 -6.09 3.77 -16.63
C ALA A 54 -6.52 5.24 -16.53
N VAL A 55 -5.62 6.17 -16.89
CA VAL A 55 -5.86 7.61 -16.80
C VAL A 55 -6.73 8.05 -17.99
N THR A 56 -7.81 8.78 -17.70
CA THR A 56 -8.74 9.32 -18.69
C THR A 56 -8.67 10.85 -18.72
N THR A 57 -9.42 11.49 -19.61
CA THR A 57 -9.49 12.96 -19.70
C THR A 57 -10.15 13.61 -18.48
N THR A 58 -10.93 12.87 -17.69
CA THR A 58 -11.72 13.40 -16.55
C THR A 58 -11.41 12.71 -15.22
N GLY A 59 -10.52 11.71 -15.20
CA GLY A 59 -10.19 10.93 -14.01
C GLY A 59 -9.38 9.67 -14.32
N CYS A 60 -9.80 8.54 -13.77
CA CYS A 60 -9.22 7.23 -14.04
C CYS A 60 -10.26 6.11 -13.92
N GLU A 61 -10.05 5.04 -14.67
CA GLU A 61 -10.75 3.75 -14.54
C GLU A 61 -9.89 2.79 -13.72
N ASN A 62 -10.48 2.06 -12.75
CA ASN A 62 -9.76 1.10 -11.92
C ASN A 62 -10.00 -0.32 -12.43
N LEU A 63 -9.11 -0.77 -13.31
CA LEU A 63 -9.23 -2.03 -14.04
C LEU A 63 -9.27 -3.24 -13.10
N THR A 64 -8.48 -3.21 -12.02
CA THR A 64 -8.39 -4.31 -11.05
C THR A 64 -9.69 -4.47 -10.26
N ARG A 65 -10.24 -3.38 -9.70
CA ARG A 65 -11.45 -3.45 -8.87
C ARG A 65 -12.67 -3.85 -9.68
N GLU A 66 -12.81 -3.29 -10.88
CA GLU A 66 -13.94 -3.57 -11.76
C GLU A 66 -13.94 -5.03 -12.22
N ALA A 67 -12.78 -5.58 -12.58
CA ALA A 67 -12.63 -7.00 -12.91
C ALA A 67 -13.13 -7.91 -11.77
N PHE A 68 -12.71 -7.67 -10.52
CA PHE A 68 -13.15 -8.48 -9.39
C PHE A 68 -14.61 -8.24 -8.96
N SER A 69 -15.22 -7.11 -9.32
CA SER A 69 -16.65 -6.88 -9.06
C SER A 69 -17.52 -7.65 -10.05
N ALA A 70 -17.09 -7.76 -11.31
CA ALA A 70 -17.80 -8.51 -12.35
C ALA A 70 -17.90 -10.01 -11.98
N GLU A 71 -16.82 -10.59 -11.45
CA GLU A 71 -16.75 -12.00 -11.02
C GLU A 71 -17.65 -12.35 -9.82
N ARG A 72 -18.08 -11.36 -9.01
CA ARG A 72 -18.94 -11.60 -7.83
C ARG A 72 -20.43 -11.59 -8.15
N SER A 73 -20.80 -11.26 -9.39
CA SER A 73 -22.20 -11.07 -9.82
C SER A 73 -22.79 -12.29 -10.55
N THR A 74 -22.05 -13.40 -10.61
CA THR A 74 -22.49 -14.75 -11.02
C THR A 74 -22.67 -15.65 -9.81
#